data_AF-A0A7G7SUC0-F1
#
_entry.id   AF-A0A7G7SUC0-F1
#
_cell.length_a   1.000
_cell.length_b   1.000
_cell.length_c   1.000
_cell.angle_alpha   90.00
_cell.angle_beta   90.00
_cell.angle_gamma   90.00
#
_symmetry.space_group_name_H-M   'P 1'
#
loop_
_entity.id
_entity.type
_entity.pdbx_description
1 polymer ?
#
loop_
_entity_poly.entity_id
_entity_poly.type
_entity_poly.pdbx_seq_one_letter_code
_entity_poly.pdbx_strand_id
1 'polypeptide(L)'
;MDLSNHSTFDWLQFPEGRARFSGGVRGIMDEQRHETFAIEVDGEEYFGEIQRAFLPNGNDFNIEVVSFGYGRDGDIGMPMQGRTCRIFAATEASIIHTLIAQLIAAGIRYANRPSLLNEYPDAHFMGQVLFRDGWILVADDGAAT
;
A
#
# COMPACT_ATOMS: atom_id res chain seq x y z
N MET A 1 -4.70 -17.30 11.33
CA MET A 1 -3.48 -17.53 10.55
C MET A 1 -2.27 -17.26 11.45
N ASP A 2 -1.34 -18.21 11.50
CA ASP A 2 -0.02 -18.00 12.11
C ASP A 2 0.88 -17.35 11.06
N LEU A 3 1.42 -16.18 11.37
CA LEU A 3 2.23 -15.35 10.48
C LEU A 3 3.67 -15.21 11.00
N SER A 4 4.03 -15.94 12.06
CA SER A 4 5.35 -15.85 12.69
C SER A 4 6.48 -16.31 11.78
N ASN A 5 6.21 -17.21 10.83
CA ASN A 5 7.19 -17.72 9.86
C ASN A 5 6.93 -17.27 8.42
N HIS A 6 6.00 -16.34 8.19
CA HIS A 6 5.73 -15.82 6.84
C HIS A 6 6.85 -14.86 6.41
N SER A 7 7.36 -15.05 5.20
CA SER A 7 8.39 -14.18 4.62
C SER A 7 7.80 -12.81 4.31
N THR A 8 8.47 -11.74 4.77
CA THR A 8 7.99 -10.36 4.71
C THR A 8 7.44 -9.94 3.34
N PHE A 9 8.02 -10.47 2.25
CA PHE A 9 7.74 -10.06 0.88
C PHE A 9 7.01 -11.12 0.05
N ASP A 10 6.58 -12.23 0.65
CA ASP A 10 5.79 -13.25 -0.02
C ASP A 10 4.32 -12.83 -0.13
N TRP A 11 3.60 -13.42 -1.09
CA TRP A 11 2.16 -13.25 -1.20
C TRP A 11 1.43 -13.78 0.04
N LEU A 12 0.48 -12.98 0.51
CA LEU A 12 -0.48 -13.38 1.54
C LEU A 12 -1.88 -13.46 0.93
N GLN A 13 -2.52 -14.62 1.12
CA GLN A 13 -3.87 -14.86 0.63
C GLN A 13 -4.91 -14.41 1.65
N PHE A 14 -5.86 -13.60 1.20
CA PHE A 14 -7.06 -13.15 1.91
C PHE A 14 -8.32 -13.67 1.20
N PRO A 15 -9.51 -13.57 1.83
CA PRO A 15 -10.77 -13.97 1.18
C PRO A 15 -11.05 -13.21 -0.13
N GLU A 16 -10.68 -11.93 -0.19
CA GLU A 16 -10.99 -11.04 -1.31
C GLU A 16 -9.91 -11.03 -2.41
N GLY A 17 -8.74 -11.62 -2.16
CA GLY A 17 -7.60 -11.57 -3.08
C GLY A 17 -6.28 -11.81 -2.37
N ARG A 18 -5.17 -11.47 -3.01
CA ARG A 18 -3.83 -11.58 -2.40
C ARG A 18 -3.07 -10.27 -2.49
N ALA A 19 -2.26 -10.03 -1.47
CA ALA A 19 -1.43 -8.84 -1.34
C ALA A 19 -0.06 -9.20 -0.75
N ARG A 20 0.96 -8.40 -1.02
CA ARG A 20 2.30 -8.54 -0.42
C ARG A 20 2.95 -7.18 -0.20
N PHE A 21 3.90 -7.12 0.73
CA PHE A 21 4.89 -6.05 0.68
C PHE A 21 5.87 -6.34 -0.46
N SER A 22 6.31 -5.31 -1.18
CA SER A 22 7.29 -5.43 -2.28
C SER A 22 8.62 -4.75 -1.96
N GLY A 23 8.73 -4.10 -0.79
CA GLY A 23 9.97 -3.55 -0.27
C GLY A 23 10.26 -2.13 -0.76
N GLY A 24 11.50 -1.68 -0.53
CA GLY A 24 11.94 -0.33 -0.87
C GLY A 24 12.36 -0.23 -2.34
N VAL A 25 11.66 0.58 -3.13
CA VAL A 25 12.00 0.85 -4.54
C VAL A 25 12.42 2.31 -4.67
N ARG A 26 13.37 2.60 -5.57
CA ARG A 26 13.73 3.98 -5.92
C ARG A 26 12.91 4.42 -7.11
N GLY A 27 12.14 5.49 -6.94
CA GLY A 27 11.35 6.07 -8.03
C GLY A 27 12.26 6.52 -9.17
N ILE A 28 11.83 6.32 -10.42
CA ILE A 28 12.62 6.70 -11.60
C ILE A 28 12.87 8.23 -11.66
N MET A 29 11.97 9.03 -11.08
CA MET A 29 12.02 10.49 -11.18
C MET A 29 12.69 11.21 -10.01
N ASP A 30 12.49 10.75 -8.78
CA ASP A 30 12.96 11.44 -7.57
C ASP A 30 14.11 10.73 -6.83
N GLU A 31 14.43 9.50 -7.25
CA GLU A 31 15.42 8.61 -6.63
C GLU A 31 15.19 8.36 -5.13
N GLN A 32 14.06 8.77 -4.59
CA GLN A 32 13.71 8.56 -3.19
C GLN A 32 13.32 7.10 -2.99
N ARG A 33 13.63 6.57 -1.81
CA ARG A 33 13.20 5.22 -1.45
C ARG A 33 11.74 5.27 -1.04
N HIS A 34 10.88 4.68 -1.84
CA HIS A 34 9.47 4.45 -1.53
C HIS A 34 9.30 3.06 -0.96
N GLU A 35 8.56 2.94 0.14
CA GLU A 35 8.15 1.63 0.64
C GLU A 35 6.89 1.21 -0.11
N THR A 36 6.94 0.02 -0.70
CA THR A 36 5.92 -0.43 -1.66
C THR A 36 5.22 -1.70 -1.22
N PHE A 37 4.01 -1.87 -1.74
CA PHE A 37 3.23 -3.09 -1.66
C PHE A 37 2.65 -3.42 -3.04
N ALA A 38 2.18 -4.65 -3.20
CA ALA A 38 1.53 -5.10 -4.41
C ALA A 38 0.25 -5.89 -4.10
N ILE A 39 -0.73 -5.77 -5.01
CA ILE A 39 -2.00 -6.49 -4.98
C ILE A 39 -2.23 -7.11 -6.34
N GLU A 40 -2.73 -8.35 -6.35
CA GLU A 40 -3.21 -8.97 -7.57
C GLU A 40 -4.65 -8.53 -7.86
N VAL A 41 -4.88 -8.01 -9.06
CA VAL A 41 -6.21 -7.64 -9.57
C VAL A 41 -6.36 -8.25 -10.96
N ASP A 42 -7.37 -9.11 -11.14
CA ASP A 42 -7.64 -9.85 -12.38
C ASP A 42 -6.44 -10.64 -12.94
N GLY A 43 -5.59 -11.17 -12.04
CA GLY A 43 -4.41 -11.94 -12.42
C GLY A 43 -3.17 -11.09 -12.76
N GLU A 44 -3.28 -9.76 -12.69
CA GLU A 44 -2.18 -8.84 -12.89
C GLU A 44 -1.73 -8.22 -11.56
N GLU A 45 -0.42 -7.96 -11.41
CA GLU A 45 0.16 -7.35 -10.22
C GLU A 45 0.20 -5.82 -10.37
N TYR A 46 -0.38 -5.12 -9.40
CA TYR A 46 -0.33 -3.66 -9.32
C TYR A 46 0.35 -3.21 -8.03
N PHE A 47 1.14 -2.16 -8.14
CA PHE A 47 1.96 -1.63 -7.07
C PHE A 47 1.37 -0.37 -6.49
N GLY A 48 1.63 -0.17 -5.20
CA GLY A 48 1.33 1.06 -4.48
C GLY A 48 2.42 1.44 -3.50
N GLU A 49 2.31 2.67 -3.03
CA GLU A 49 3.22 3.30 -2.09
C GLU A 49 2.54 3.50 -0.74
N ILE A 50 3.29 3.18 0.31
CA ILE A 50 2.92 3.44 1.70
C ILE A 50 4.04 4.19 2.41
N GLN A 51 3.67 5.04 3.35
CA GLN A 51 4.62 5.77 4.18
C GLN A 51 4.13 5.92 5.62
N ARG A 52 5.03 6.36 6.50
CA ARG A 52 4.66 6.75 7.86
C ARG A 52 4.03 8.14 7.86
N ALA A 53 2.87 8.26 8.47
CA ALA A 53 2.25 9.54 8.81
C ALA A 53 2.47 9.81 10.31
N PHE A 54 3.47 10.64 10.62
CA PHE A 54 3.80 10.98 12.01
C PHE A 54 2.72 11.87 12.63
N LEU A 55 2.39 11.58 13.88
CA LEU A 55 1.48 12.38 14.70
C LEU A 55 2.17 13.66 15.20
N PRO A 56 1.40 14.66 15.68
CA PRO A 56 1.98 15.93 16.16
C PRO A 56 2.97 15.80 17.31
N ASN A 57 3.00 14.65 18.01
CA ASN A 57 3.98 14.36 19.04
C ASN A 57 5.38 14.03 18.49
N GLY A 58 5.54 13.94 17.17
CA GLY A 58 6.81 13.77 16.47
C GLY A 58 7.37 12.34 16.47
N ASN A 59 6.66 11.41 17.10
CA ASN A 59 7.20 10.16 17.57
C ASN A 59 6.32 8.98 17.13
N ASP A 60 5.04 9.05 17.46
CA ASP A 60 4.10 8.02 17.05
C ASP A 60 3.68 8.21 15.60
N PHE A 61 3.31 7.12 14.94
CA PHE A 61 2.95 7.15 13.53
C PHE A 61 1.75 6.26 13.20
N ASN A 62 1.05 6.64 12.14
CA ASN A 62 0.13 5.81 11.39
C ASN A 62 0.77 5.40 10.05
N ILE A 63 0.11 4.55 9.29
CA ILE A 63 0.51 4.27 7.91
C ILE A 63 -0.44 5.01 6.96
N GLU A 64 0.13 5.72 6.01
CA GLU A 64 -0.61 6.36 4.92
C GLU A 64 -0.37 5.61 3.62
N VAL A 65 -1.45 5.28 2.93
CA VAL A 65 -1.44 4.83 1.54
C VAL A 65 -1.39 6.07 0.66
N VAL A 66 -0.27 6.22 -0.04
CA VAL A 66 0.04 7.40 -0.85
C VAL A 66 -0.58 7.28 -2.24
N SER A 67 -0.36 6.13 -2.87
CA SER A 67 -0.77 5.88 -4.25
C SER A 67 -0.88 4.37 -4.52
N PHE A 68 -1.70 3.98 -5.48
CA PHE A 68 -1.87 2.60 -5.94
C PHE A 68 -2.34 2.54 -7.40
N GLY A 69 -1.85 1.54 -8.13
CA GLY A 69 -2.33 1.21 -9.47
C GLY A 69 -1.25 1.16 -10.54
N TYR A 70 0.02 1.33 -10.18
CA TYR A 70 1.12 1.25 -11.14
C TYR A 70 1.30 -0.20 -11.60
N GLY A 71 1.45 -0.42 -12.91
CA GLY A 71 1.73 -1.75 -13.44
C GLY A 71 3.17 -2.21 -13.22
N ARG A 72 4.05 -1.32 -12.76
CA ARG A 72 5.45 -1.60 -12.43
C ARG A 72 5.86 -0.81 -11.19
N ASP A 73 6.70 -1.42 -10.38
CA ASP A 73 7.22 -0.83 -9.15
C ASP A 73 8.12 0.39 -9.39
N GLY A 74 8.89 0.42 -10.48
CA GLY A 74 9.73 1.57 -10.85
C GLY A 74 8.95 2.84 -11.23
N ASP A 75 7.66 2.72 -11.56
CA ASP A 75 6.81 3.87 -11.89
C ASP A 75 6.27 4.59 -10.62
N ILE A 76 6.53 4.05 -9.42
CA ILE A 76 6.19 4.68 -8.14
C ILE A 76 6.88 6.05 -8.03
N GLY A 77 6.15 7.04 -7.50
CA GLY A 77 6.57 8.44 -7.41
C GLY A 77 6.23 9.27 -8.65
N MET A 78 5.84 8.64 -9.77
CA MET A 78 5.32 9.37 -10.93
C MET A 78 3.91 9.93 -10.65
N PRO A 79 3.48 11.02 -11.32
CA PRO A 79 2.11 11.49 -11.21
C PRO A 79 1.09 10.40 -11.58
N MET A 80 0.06 10.23 -10.75
CA MET A 80 -1.04 9.29 -10.99
C MET A 80 -1.93 9.80 -12.12
N GLN A 81 -1.79 9.20 -13.30
CA GLN A 81 -2.60 9.49 -14.49
C GLN A 81 -2.98 8.18 -15.16
N GLY A 82 -4.07 8.13 -15.95
CA GLY A 82 -4.55 6.89 -16.57
C GLY A 82 -3.57 6.18 -17.54
N ARG A 83 -2.42 6.80 -17.87
CA ARG A 83 -1.34 6.18 -18.64
C ARG A 83 -0.28 5.48 -17.77
N THR A 84 -0.15 5.88 -16.50
CA THR A 84 0.83 5.36 -15.54
C THR A 84 0.18 4.44 -14.51
N CYS A 85 -1.07 4.72 -14.15
CA CYS A 85 -1.88 3.93 -13.22
C CYS A 85 -3.11 3.36 -13.92
N ARG A 86 -3.51 2.15 -13.55
CA ARG A 86 -4.81 1.59 -13.90
C ARG A 86 -5.93 2.44 -13.28
N ILE A 87 -7.01 2.62 -14.05
CA ILE A 87 -8.27 3.16 -13.56
C ILE A 87 -9.14 1.97 -13.16
N PHE A 88 -9.60 1.95 -11.91
CA PHE A 88 -10.39 0.86 -11.33
C PHE A 88 -11.87 1.21 -11.27
N ALA A 89 -12.73 0.20 -11.30
CA ALA A 89 -14.14 0.35 -10.93
C ALA A 89 -14.26 0.60 -9.42
N ALA A 90 -15.33 1.27 -8.99
CA ALA A 90 -15.57 1.58 -7.58
C ALA A 90 -15.62 0.32 -6.69
N THR A 91 -16.15 -0.78 -7.21
CA THR A 91 -16.19 -2.08 -6.52
C THR A 91 -14.79 -2.67 -6.32
N GLU A 92 -13.93 -2.59 -7.33
CA GLU A 92 -12.52 -3.01 -7.24
C GLU A 92 -11.77 -2.15 -6.21
N ALA A 93 -11.96 -0.82 -6.25
CA ALA A 93 -11.33 0.10 -5.31
C ALA A 93 -11.68 -0.23 -3.85
N SER A 94 -12.93 -0.63 -3.58
CA SER A 94 -13.35 -1.07 -2.23
C SER A 94 -12.67 -2.38 -1.79
N ILE A 95 -12.46 -3.31 -2.72
CA ILE A 95 -11.74 -4.57 -2.45
C ILE A 95 -10.27 -4.28 -2.18
N ILE A 96 -9.64 -3.47 -3.03
CA ILE A 96 -8.24 -3.05 -2.92
C ILE A 96 -8.00 -2.35 -1.57
N HIS A 97 -8.87 -1.40 -1.19
CA HIS A 97 -8.82 -0.75 0.12
C HIS A 97 -8.80 -1.76 1.27
N THR A 98 -9.69 -2.77 1.22
CA THR A 98 -9.77 -3.83 2.22
C THR A 98 -8.50 -4.66 2.28
N LEU A 99 -7.97 -5.08 1.12
CA LEU A 99 -6.73 -5.85 1.02
C LEU A 99 -5.51 -5.09 1.59
N ILE A 100 -5.41 -3.77 1.34
CA ILE A 100 -4.32 -2.95 1.88
C ILE A 100 -4.38 -2.89 3.40
N ALA A 101 -5.57 -2.61 3.96
CA ALA A 101 -5.76 -2.55 5.40
C ALA A 101 -5.43 -3.89 6.08
N GLN A 102 -5.87 -5.00 5.48
CA GLN A 102 -5.57 -6.35 5.96
C GLN A 102 -4.08 -6.69 5.85
N LEU A 103 -3.40 -6.31 4.76
CA LEU A 103 -1.96 -6.52 4.59
C LEU A 103 -1.15 -5.78 5.66
N ILE A 104 -1.46 -4.51 5.92
CA ILE A 104 -0.79 -3.72 6.95
C ILE A 104 -1.01 -4.34 8.33
N ALA A 105 -2.25 -4.72 8.65
CA ALA A 105 -2.58 -5.40 9.90
C ALA A 105 -1.83 -6.74 10.07
N ALA A 106 -1.67 -7.49 8.97
CA ALA A 106 -0.89 -8.74 8.96
C ALA A 106 0.61 -8.49 9.17
N GLY A 107 1.18 -7.48 8.50
CA GLY A 107 2.60 -7.14 8.55
C GLY A 107 3.12 -6.82 9.97
N ILE A 108 2.28 -6.27 10.83
CA ILE A 108 2.60 -6.01 12.26
C ILE A 108 2.89 -7.31 13.01
N ARG A 109 2.28 -8.42 12.57
CA ARG A 109 2.37 -9.74 13.20
C ARG A 109 3.51 -10.59 12.66
N TYR A 110 4.22 -10.12 11.63
CA TYR A 110 5.39 -10.82 11.09
C TYR A 110 6.53 -10.81 12.09
N ALA A 111 7.30 -11.91 12.17
CA ALA A 111 8.51 -11.93 12.98
C ALA A 111 9.58 -10.97 12.42
N ASN A 112 9.67 -10.88 11.09
CA ASN A 112 10.45 -9.86 10.40
C ASN A 112 9.50 -8.86 9.73
N ARG A 113 9.24 -7.75 10.40
CA ARG A 113 8.32 -6.73 9.90
C ARG A 113 8.93 -5.95 8.73
N PRO A 114 8.12 -5.46 7.78
CA PRO A 114 8.56 -4.43 6.85
C PRO A 114 9.15 -3.24 7.61
N SER A 115 10.20 -2.61 7.08
CA SER A 115 10.92 -1.51 7.73
C SER A 115 10.00 -0.39 8.23
N LEU A 116 8.98 -0.04 7.44
CA LEU A 116 8.01 0.99 7.78
C LEU A 116 7.16 0.65 9.03
N LEU A 117 6.99 -0.63 9.37
CA LEU A 117 6.22 -1.12 10.52
C LEU A 117 7.07 -1.41 11.77
N ASN A 118 8.38 -1.14 11.72
CA ASN A 118 9.24 -1.26 12.89
C ASN A 118 8.94 -0.15 13.91
N GLU A 119 8.71 -0.57 15.14
CA GLU A 119 8.53 0.32 16.29
C GLU A 119 9.85 0.47 17.04
N TYR A 120 10.05 1.63 17.64
CA TYR A 120 11.20 1.97 18.48
C TYR A 120 10.69 2.40 19.86
N PRO A 121 11.55 2.45 20.91
CA PRO A 121 11.10 2.78 22.28
C PRO A 121 10.31 4.09 22.40
N ASP A 122 10.51 5.01 21.46
CA ASP A 122 9.90 6.32 21.39
C ASP A 122 9.03 6.52 20.14
N ALA A 123 8.85 5.51 19.29
CA ALA A 123 8.06 5.62 18.06
C ALA A 123 7.19 4.38 17.85
N HIS A 124 5.88 4.55 18.06
CA HIS A 124 4.91 3.44 18.03
C HIS A 124 3.92 3.56 16.89
N PHE A 125 3.46 2.42 16.40
CA PHE A 125 2.39 2.38 15.42
C PHE A 125 1.04 2.47 16.12
N MET A 126 0.26 3.50 15.80
CA MET A 126 -1.01 3.78 16.50
C MET A 126 -2.22 3.01 15.95
N GLY A 127 -2.01 2.14 14.96
CA GLY A 127 -3.05 1.22 14.47
C GLY A 127 -3.90 1.75 13.32
N GLN A 128 -3.71 3.00 12.86
CA GLN A 128 -4.55 3.53 11.77
C GLN A 128 -3.86 3.41 10.41
N VAL A 129 -4.68 3.08 9.41
CA VAL A 129 -4.34 3.15 7.99
C VAL A 129 -5.11 4.31 7.39
N LEU A 130 -4.40 5.31 6.90
CA LEU A 130 -4.92 6.50 6.26
C LEU A 130 -4.82 6.33 4.75
N PHE A 131 -5.81 6.83 4.01
CA PHE A 131 -5.81 6.81 2.56
C PHE A 131 -5.78 8.25 2.07
N ARG A 132 -4.73 8.62 1.34
CA ARG A 132 -4.58 9.98 0.80
C ARG A 132 -5.68 10.27 -0.21
N ASP A 133 -6.16 11.51 -0.28
CA ASP A 133 -7.06 11.92 -1.36
C ASP A 133 -6.42 11.63 -2.73
N GLY A 134 -7.12 10.88 -3.58
CA GLY A 134 -6.62 10.48 -4.90
C GLY A 134 -5.60 9.34 -4.89
N TRP A 135 -5.46 8.58 -3.79
CA TRP A 135 -4.55 7.43 -3.69
C TRP A 135 -4.79 6.34 -4.74
N ILE A 136 -5.96 6.29 -5.37
CA ILE A 136 -6.31 5.37 -6.45
C ILE A 136 -7.13 6.10 -7.51
N LEU A 137 -6.91 5.78 -8.79
CA LEU A 137 -7.75 6.28 -9.88
C LEU A 137 -9.00 5.40 -10.00
N VAL A 138 -10.17 5.99 -9.76
CA VAL A 138 -11.45 5.31 -9.93
C VAL A 138 -12.16 5.91 -11.14
N ALA A 139 -12.81 5.06 -11.94
CA ALA A 139 -13.66 5.54 -13.01
C ALA A 139 -14.80 6.37 -12.40
N ASP A 140 -15.03 7.57 -12.96
CA ASP A 140 -16.25 8.30 -12.65
C ASP A 140 -17.43 7.45 -13.14
N ASP A 141 -18.29 7.00 -12.23
CA ASP A 141 -19.62 6.49 -12.59
C ASP A 141 -20.38 7.69 -13.16
N GLY A 142 -20.27 7.86 -14.47
CA GLY A 142 -20.51 9.11 -15.18
C GLY A 142 -21.61 9.99 -14.58
N ALA A 143 -21.22 11.19 -14.16
CA ALA A 143 -22.12 12.32 -14.25
C ALA A 143 -22.40 12.56 -15.74
N ALA A 144 -23.37 11.82 -16.26
CA ALA A 144 -24.02 12.16 -17.51
C ALA A 144 -24.75 13.50 -17.28
N THR A 145 -24.17 14.57 -17.82
CA THR A 145 -24.89 15.81 -18.16
C THR A 145 -24.56 16.19 -19.58
#